data_AF-A0A7Y2SS79-F1
#
_entry.id   AF-A0A7Y2SS79-F1
#
_cell.length_a   1.000
_cell.length_b   1.000
_cell.length_c   1.000
_cell.angle_alpha   90.00
_cell.angle_beta   90.00
_cell.angle_gamma   90.00
#
_symmetry.space_group_name_H-M   'P 1'
#
loop_
_entity.id
_entity.type
_entity.pdbx_description
1 polymer ?
#
loop_
_entity_poly.entity_id
_entity_poly.type
_entity_poly.pdbx_seq_one_letter_code
_entity_poly.pdbx_strand_id
1 'polypeptide(L)'
;MRNGSYETSNVNQVVRKLSGARELLREHHIDTTSQLQLREACLAASVEPDEMLAQIDARMRRMARPVEHPREKYAEEHEHVHA
;
A
#
# COMPACT_ATOMS: atom_id res chain seq x y z
N MET A 1 -1.67 -18.03 8.34
CA MET A 1 -1.29 -16.61 8.18
C MET A 1 0.23 -16.56 8.19
N ARG A 2 0.88 -16.28 7.05
CA ARG A 2 2.33 -16.48 6.89
C ARG A 2 3.02 -15.23 6.32
N ASN A 3 2.59 -14.05 6.77
CA ASN A 3 3.34 -12.81 6.60
C ASN A 3 3.99 -12.52 7.94
N GLY A 4 5.27 -12.91 8.08
CA GLY A 4 6.05 -12.52 9.25
C GLY A 4 5.99 -10.99 9.41
N SER A 5 5.70 -10.53 10.63
CA SER A 5 5.44 -9.12 10.93
C SER A 5 6.48 -8.22 10.26
N TYR A 6 6.03 -7.34 9.37
CA TYR A 6 6.89 -6.31 8.77
C TYR A 6 7.56 -5.43 9.84
N GLU A 7 6.98 -5.40 11.04
CA GLU A 7 7.50 -4.74 12.23
C GLU A 7 8.94 -5.17 12.60
N THR A 8 9.26 -6.47 12.48
CA THR A 8 10.61 -7.01 12.76
C THR A 8 11.46 -7.14 11.51
N SER A 9 10.92 -6.77 10.34
CA SER A 9 11.67 -6.77 9.09
C SER A 9 12.50 -5.49 8.98
N ASN A 10 13.71 -5.61 8.45
CA ASN A 10 14.54 -4.44 8.15
C ASN A 10 13.89 -3.61 7.05
N VAL A 11 14.10 -2.29 7.08
CA VAL A 11 13.58 -1.36 6.06
C VAL A 11 13.93 -1.82 4.64
N ASN A 12 15.15 -2.30 4.42
CA ASN A 12 15.58 -2.84 3.13
C ASN A 12 14.74 -4.06 2.67
N GLN A 13 14.32 -4.93 3.59
CA GLN A 13 13.47 -6.08 3.27
C GLN A 13 12.04 -5.64 2.93
N VAL A 14 11.50 -4.66 3.64
CA VAL A 14 10.17 -4.08 3.35
C VAL A 14 10.16 -3.49 1.94
N VAL A 15 11.18 -2.71 1.59
CA VAL A 15 11.35 -2.12 0.26
C VAL A 15 11.44 -3.16 -0.86
N ARG A 16 12.08 -4.31 -0.61
CA ARG A 16 12.16 -5.40 -1.59
C ARG A 16 10.85 -6.16 -1.77
N LYS A 17 10.05 -6.28 -0.71
CA LYS A 17 8.78 -7.02 -0.70
C LYS A 17 7.63 -6.19 -1.26
N LEU A 18 7.61 -4.89 -1.01
CA LEU A 18 6.52 -4.00 -1.40
C LEU A 18 6.95 -3.07 -2.54
N SER A 19 6.31 -3.23 -3.70
CA SER A 19 6.48 -2.29 -4.80
C SER A 19 6.00 -0.90 -4.40
N GLY A 20 6.85 0.12 -4.51
CA GLY A 20 6.52 1.49 -4.08
C GLY A 20 6.69 1.77 -2.59
N ALA A 21 7.19 0.84 -1.76
CA ALA A 21 7.53 1.14 -0.36
C ALA A 21 8.57 2.26 -0.24
N ARG A 22 9.47 2.42 -1.24
CA ARG A 22 10.46 3.51 -1.22
C ARG A 22 9.81 4.88 -1.20
N GLU A 23 8.75 5.06 -1.98
CA GLU A 23 8.04 6.33 -2.06
C GLU A 23 7.33 6.60 -0.72
N LEU A 24 6.57 5.61 -0.24
CA LEU A 24 5.87 5.68 1.05
C LEU A 24 6.80 6.01 2.22
N LEU A 25 7.94 5.32 2.34
CA LEU A 25 8.90 5.58 3.41
C LEU A 25 9.54 6.97 3.28
N ARG A 26 9.76 7.43 2.05
CA ARG A 26 10.33 8.76 1.79
C ARG A 26 9.36 9.88 2.13
N GLU A 27 8.06 9.70 1.91
CA GLU A 27 7.00 10.63 2.34
C GLU A 27 7.03 10.85 3.86
N HIS A 28 7.43 9.83 4.61
CA HIS A 28 7.59 9.84 6.07
C HIS A 28 9.01 10.17 6.54
N HIS A 29 9.89 10.65 5.64
CA HIS A 29 11.30 10.94 5.93
C HIS A 29 12.12 9.74 6.48
N ILE A 30 11.66 8.52 6.24
CA ILE A 30 12.34 7.29 6.66
C ILE A 30 13.39 6.90 5.60
N ASP A 31 14.64 6.78 6.04
CA ASP A 31 15.76 6.40 5.16
C ASP A 31 15.64 4.94 4.71
N THR A 32 15.49 4.74 3.40
CA THR A 32 15.32 3.41 2.77
C THR A 32 16.61 2.58 2.68
N THR A 33 17.77 3.18 2.92
CA THR A 33 19.08 2.53 2.99
C THR A 33 19.45 2.09 4.40
N SER A 34 18.70 2.58 5.39
CA SER A 34 18.85 2.22 6.80
C SER A 34 18.81 0.71 7.01
N GLN A 35 19.73 0.22 7.83
CA GLN A 35 19.77 -1.18 8.27
C GLN A 35 18.88 -1.43 9.50
N LEU A 36 18.19 -0.39 9.99
CA LEU A 36 17.29 -0.47 11.13
C LEU A 36 16.05 -1.34 10.81
N GLN A 37 15.44 -1.86 11.88
CA GLN A 37 14.12 -2.45 11.79
C GLN A 37 13.10 -1.37 11.44
N LEU A 38 12.03 -1.74 10.73
CA LEU A 38 10.98 -0.78 10.34
C LEU A 38 10.47 0.00 11.55
N ARG A 39 10.23 -0.67 12.67
CA ARG A 39 9.78 -0.03 13.91
C ARG A 39 10.75 1.03 14.42
N GLU A 40 12.04 0.73 14.47
CA GLU A 40 13.06 1.66 14.94
C GLU A 40 13.22 2.86 13.99
N ALA A 41 13.13 2.61 12.69
CA ALA A 41 13.20 3.65 11.68
C ALA A 41 12.00 4.60 11.74
N CYS A 42 10.79 4.09 11.99
CA CYS A 42 9.61 4.90 12.24
C CYS A 42 9.78 5.77 13.50
N LEU A 43 10.21 5.17 14.61
CA LEU A 43 10.45 5.90 15.85
C LEU A 43 11.51 7.01 15.69
N ALA A 44 12.58 6.74 14.94
CA ALA A 44 13.61 7.74 14.62
C ALA A 44 13.06 8.90 13.76
N ALA A 45 12.08 8.62 12.89
CA ALA A 45 11.36 9.62 12.10
C ALA A 45 10.19 10.27 12.84
N SER A 46 9.96 9.95 14.12
CA SER A 46 8.78 10.38 14.90
C SER A 46 7.44 9.97 14.25
N VAL A 47 7.42 8.81 13.60
CA VAL A 47 6.23 8.21 12.97
C VAL A 47 5.80 7.01 13.80
N GLU A 48 4.49 6.90 14.04
CA GLU A 48 3.93 5.76 14.77
C GLU A 48 4.06 4.47 13.94
N PRO A 49 4.71 3.42 14.46
CA PRO A 49 4.92 2.16 13.72
C PRO A 49 3.61 1.49 13.29
N ASP A 50 2.57 1.51 14.14
CA ASP A 50 1.26 0.95 13.83
C ASP A 50 0.58 1.67 12.66
N GLU A 51 0.70 3.00 12.59
CA GLU A 51 0.15 3.79 11.48
C GLU A 51 0.88 3.45 10.17
N MET A 52 2.20 3.35 10.23
CA MET A 52 3.02 2.94 9.07
C MET A 52 2.63 1.55 8.57
N LEU A 53 2.43 0.58 9.47
CA LEU A 53 1.98 -0.76 9.13
C LEU A 53 0.59 -0.75 8.48
N ALA A 54 -0.34 0.05 9.01
CA ALA A 54 -1.67 0.19 8.44
C ALA A 54 -1.63 0.77 7.01
N GLN A 55 -0.75 1.74 6.74
CA GLN A 55 -0.55 2.30 5.40
C GLN A 55 0.04 1.27 4.42
N ILE A 56 1.01 0.46 4.87
CA ILE A 56 1.56 -0.65 4.08
C ILE A 56 0.47 -1.67 3.75
N ASP A 57 -0.32 -2.10 4.74
CA ASP A 57 -1.43 -3.05 4.57
C ASP A 57 -2.49 -2.52 3.60
N ALA A 58 -2.90 -1.25 3.74
CA ALA A 58 -3.85 -0.61 2.84
C ALA A 58 -3.33 -0.62 1.39
N ARG A 59 -2.05 -0.37 1.19
CA ARG A 59 -1.42 -0.39 -0.13
C ARG A 59 -1.31 -1.80 -0.71
N MET A 60 -0.95 -2.79 0.11
CA MET A 60 -0.97 -4.20 -0.30
C MET A 60 -2.36 -4.62 -0.75
N ARG A 61 -3.41 -4.24 -0.02
CA ARG A 61 -4.81 -4.52 -0.39
C ARG A 61 -5.19 -3.86 -1.71
N ARG A 62 -4.74 -2.62 -1.97
CA ARG A 62 -4.97 -1.93 -3.25
C ARG A 62 -4.28 -2.63 -4.43
N MET A 63 -3.09 -3.17 -4.23
CA MET A 63 -2.36 -3.93 -5.27
C MET A 63 -2.92 -5.34 -5.47
N ALA A 64 -3.41 -5.97 -4.40
CA ALA A 64 -4.03 -7.29 -4.46
C ALA A 64 -5.44 -7.26 -5.06
N ARG A 65 -6.09 -6.10 -5.05
CA ARG A 65 -7.35 -5.91 -5.77
C ARG A 65 -7.00 -5.88 -7.26
N PRO A 66 -7.51 -6.82 -8.08
CA PRO A 66 -7.52 -6.60 -9.52
C PRO A 66 -8.22 -5.27 -9.73
N VAL A 67 -7.66 -4.40 -10.57
CA VAL A 67 -8.40 -3.25 -11.08
C VAL A 67 -9.58 -3.84 -11.84
N GLU A 68 -10.71 -4.02 -11.16
CA GLU A 68 -12.00 -4.17 -11.83
C GLU A 68 -12.18 -2.84 -12.55
N HIS A 69 -11.80 -2.83 -13.83
CA HIS A 69 -12.17 -1.80 -14.76
C HIS A 69 -13.66 -1.51 -14.53
N PRO A 70 -14.05 -0.26 -14.17
CA PRO A 70 -15.44 0.10 -14.30
C PRO A 70 -15.75 -0.09 -15.78
N ARG A 71 -16.51 -1.13 -16.11
CA ARG A 71 -17.17 -1.23 -17.41
C ARG A 71 -18.16 -0.07 -17.41
N GLU A 72 -17.70 1.07 -17.89
CA GLU A 72 -18.55 2.07 -18.50
C GLU A 72 -19.36 1.34 -19.58
N LYS A 73 -20.56 0.89 -19.23
CA LYS A 73 -21.63 0.71 -20.20
C LYS A 73 -22.51 1.95 -20.10
N TYR A 74 -22.13 2.94 -20.89
CA TYR A 74 -23.08 3.96 -21.33
C TYR A 74 -24.20 3.27 -22.12
N ALA A 75 -25.41 3.78 -21.86
CA ALA A 75 -26.55 3.93 -22.76
C ALA A 75 -26.96 2.73 -23.62
N GLU A 76 -28.18 2.27 -23.39
CA GLU A 76 -29.23 2.24 -24.42
C GLU A 76 -30.58 2.30 -23.68
N GLU A 77 -30.93 3.49 -23.19
CA GLU A 77 -32.34 3.90 -23.20
C GLU A 77 -32.71 4.05 -24.67
N HIS A 78 -33.22 2.97 -25.27
CA HIS A 78 -34.00 3.06 -26.50
C HIS A 78 -35.42 2.65 -26.17
N GLU A 79 -36.18 3.67 -25.80
CA GLU A 79 -37.55 3.89 -26.21
C GLU A 79 -37.98 2.98 -27.37
N HIS A 80 -38.88 2.04 -27.08
CA HIS A 80 -39.85 1.53 -28.05
C HIS A 80 -41.24 1.72 -27.46
N VAL A 81 -41.70 2.97 -27.57
CA VAL A 81 -43.09 3.25 -27.91
C VAL A 81 -43.32 2.83 -29.37
N HIS A 82 -44.58 2.49 -29.69
CA HIS A 82 -45.15 1.96 -30.94
C HIS A 82 -45.49 0.47 -30.86
N ALA A 83 -46.73 0.01 -31.04
CA ALA A 83 -48.03 0.67 -31.23
C ALA A 83 -49.12 -0.35 -30.90
#